data_AF-A0A5C3NP43-F1
#
_entry.id   AF-A0A5C3NP43-F1
#
_cell.length_a   1.000
_cell.length_b   1.000
_cell.length_c   1.000
_cell.angle_alpha   90.00
_cell.angle_beta   90.00
_cell.angle_gamma   90.00
#
_symmetry.space_group_name_H-M   'P 1'
#
loop_
_entity.id
_entity.type
_entity.pdbx_description
1 polymer ?
#
loop_
_entity_poly.entity_id
_entity_poly.type
_entity_poly.pdbx_seq_one_letter_code
_entity_poly.pdbx_strand_id
1 'polypeptide(L)'
;VINCIGNESDASFLASLFKCFLDSMLVIGGPSALAPELHAGLLEATKRQLQSLADKRKARAARPAEDKEEIMLVEEMEDFALEDMAKVLRTLDANHPLLIAVSSVRELGLHLSEWESEDEGEGS
;
A
#
# COMPACT_ATOMS: atom_id res chain seq x y z
N VAL A 1 9.18 6.28 -13.73
CA VAL A 1 8.11 5.85 -12.80
C VAL A 1 8.50 4.61 -12.01
N ILE A 2 8.74 3.43 -12.63
CA ILE A 2 9.07 2.19 -11.89
C ILE A 2 10.26 2.34 -10.92
N ASN A 3 11.35 2.98 -11.36
CA ASN A 3 12.49 3.25 -10.46
C ASN A 3 12.12 4.17 -9.29
N CYS A 4 11.20 5.11 -9.49
CA CYS A 4 10.69 5.96 -8.42
C CYS A 4 9.86 5.13 -7.44
N ILE A 5 8.93 4.30 -7.95
CA ILE A 5 8.15 3.36 -7.14
C ILE A 5 9.07 2.49 -6.28
N GLY A 6 10.18 1.97 -6.84
CA GLY A 6 11.08 1.09 -6.11
C GLY A 6 11.91 1.75 -5.01
N ASN A 7 11.99 3.08 -4.96
CA ASN A 7 12.82 3.82 -3.99
C ASN A 7 12.03 4.83 -3.15
N GLU A 8 10.75 5.07 -3.45
CA GLU A 8 9.92 6.01 -2.72
C GLU A 8 9.71 5.53 -1.28
N SER A 9 9.87 6.45 -0.33
CA SER A 9 9.75 6.21 1.11
C SER A 9 8.46 6.77 1.70
N ASP A 10 7.90 7.81 1.09
CA ASP A 10 6.67 8.47 1.51
C ASP A 10 5.44 7.79 0.90
N ALA A 11 4.47 7.44 1.76
CA ALA A 11 3.31 6.67 1.33
C ALA A 11 2.37 7.45 0.39
N SER A 12 2.22 8.76 0.60
CA SER A 12 1.35 9.60 -0.26
C SER A 12 1.94 9.78 -1.66
N PHE A 13 3.25 9.98 -1.76
CA PHE A 13 3.93 9.98 -3.06
C PHE A 13 3.91 8.59 -3.69
N LEU A 14 4.06 7.52 -2.92
CA LEU A 14 3.98 6.14 -3.42
C LEU A 14 2.60 5.85 -4.04
N ALA A 15 1.51 6.20 -3.35
CA ALA A 15 0.14 6.10 -3.87
C ALA A 15 0.00 6.86 -5.20
N SER A 16 0.47 8.11 -5.23
CA SER A 16 0.45 8.96 -6.43
C SER A 16 1.22 8.35 -7.61
N LEU A 17 2.35 7.68 -7.35
CA LEU A 17 3.14 7.00 -8.37
C LEU A 17 2.42 5.76 -8.92
N PHE A 18 1.78 4.96 -8.07
CA PHE A 18 0.98 3.81 -8.49
C PHE A 18 -0.25 4.25 -9.30
N LYS A 19 -0.95 5.30 -8.85
CA LYS A 19 -2.07 5.89 -9.58
C LYS A 19 -1.63 6.39 -10.96
N CYS A 20 -0.55 7.18 -11.02
CA CYS A 20 -0.01 7.68 -12.28
C CYS A 20 0.39 6.54 -13.23
N PHE A 21 1.00 5.48 -12.70
CA PHE A 21 1.33 4.29 -13.48
C PHE A 21 0.07 3.59 -14.01
N LEU A 22 -0.94 3.39 -13.17
CA LEU A 22 -2.22 2.77 -13.54
C LEU A 22 -2.90 3.56 -14.68
N ASP A 23 -3.05 4.87 -14.49
CA ASP A 23 -3.70 5.74 -15.46
C ASP A 23 -2.96 5.68 -16.80
N SER A 24 -1.62 5.74 -16.77
CA SER A 24 -0.79 5.64 -17.97
C SER A 24 -0.94 4.28 -18.67
N MET A 25 -0.96 3.18 -17.91
CA MET A 25 -1.16 1.82 -18.43
C MET A 25 -2.54 1.69 -19.09
N LEU A 26 -3.58 2.25 -18.50
CA LEU A 26 -4.93 2.22 -19.07
C LEU A 26 -5.03 3.05 -20.36
N VAL A 27 -4.37 4.20 -20.42
CA VAL A 27 -4.32 5.06 -21.63
C VAL A 27 -3.69 4.34 -22.83
N ILE A 28 -2.67 3.52 -22.61
CA ILE A 28 -1.98 2.79 -23.70
C ILE A 28 -2.70 1.50 -24.13
N GLY A 29 -3.89 1.20 -23.60
CA GLY A 29 -4.67 0.01 -23.96
C GLY A 29 -4.62 -1.13 -22.94
N GLY A 30 -4.12 -0.86 -21.73
CA GLY A 30 -4.16 -1.81 -20.61
C GLY A 30 -2.89 -2.66 -20.45
N PRO A 31 -2.94 -3.71 -19.61
CA PRO A 31 -1.76 -4.46 -19.19
C PRO A 31 -1.06 -5.20 -20.33
N SER A 32 -1.78 -5.64 -21.35
CA SER A 32 -1.21 -6.32 -22.53
C SER A 32 -0.40 -5.41 -23.45
N ALA A 33 -0.55 -4.08 -23.31
CA ALA A 33 0.23 -3.09 -24.04
C ALA A 33 1.57 -2.77 -23.38
N LEU A 34 1.82 -3.25 -22.16
CA LEU A 34 3.09 -3.06 -21.47
C LEU A 34 4.16 -4.02 -22.01
N ALA A 35 5.37 -3.49 -22.20
CA ALA A 35 6.53 -4.31 -22.50
C ALA A 35 6.83 -5.28 -21.32
N PRO A 36 7.23 -6.54 -21.57
CA PRO A 36 7.49 -7.52 -20.52
C PRO A 36 8.48 -7.06 -19.45
N GLU A 37 9.47 -6.24 -19.82
CA GLU A 37 10.48 -5.71 -18.92
C GLU A 37 9.88 -4.71 -17.93
N LEU A 38 8.90 -3.90 -18.38
CA LEU A 38 8.18 -2.97 -17.52
C LEU A 38 7.25 -3.72 -16.56
N HIS A 39 6.63 -4.81 -17.03
CA HIS A 39 5.82 -5.68 -16.19
C HIS A 39 6.67 -6.30 -15.07
N ALA A 40 7.80 -6.91 -15.42
CA ALA A 40 8.72 -7.50 -14.44
C ALA A 40 9.26 -6.44 -13.46
N GLY A 41 9.68 -5.27 -13.97
CA GLY A 41 10.20 -4.18 -13.14
C GLY A 41 9.15 -3.64 -12.15
N LEU A 42 7.90 -3.50 -12.58
CA LEU A 42 6.80 -3.07 -11.71
C LEU A 42 6.55 -4.09 -10.59
N LEU A 43 6.53 -5.38 -10.91
CA LEU A 43 6.30 -6.43 -9.91
C LEU A 43 7.41 -6.49 -8.87
N GLU A 44 8.68 -6.37 -9.28
CA GLU A 44 9.80 -6.34 -8.35
C GLU A 44 9.80 -5.08 -7.47
N ALA A 45 9.46 -3.92 -8.04
CA ALA A 45 9.29 -2.69 -7.26
C ALA A 45 8.14 -2.83 -6.25
N THR A 46 7.02 -3.43 -6.66
CA THR A 46 5.85 -3.67 -5.79
C THR A 46 6.20 -4.61 -4.64
N LYS A 47 6.91 -5.73 -4.90
CA LYS A 47 7.38 -6.64 -3.83
C LYS A 47 8.25 -5.91 -2.81
N ARG A 48 9.20 -5.10 -3.27
CA ARG A 48 10.08 -4.31 -2.40
C ARG A 48 9.28 -3.33 -1.53
N GLN A 49 8.29 -2.67 -2.11
CA GLN A 49 7.44 -1.73 -1.36
C GLN A 49 6.57 -2.44 -0.33
N LEU A 50 5.98 -3.59 -0.66
CA LEU A 50 5.24 -4.42 0.30
C LEU A 50 6.13 -4.87 1.47
N GLN A 51 7.36 -5.28 1.19
CA GLN A 51 8.32 -5.65 2.23
C GLN A 51 8.65 -4.46 3.14
N SER A 52 8.94 -3.30 2.56
CA SER A 52 9.23 -2.06 3.29
C SER A 52 8.06 -1.65 4.20
N LEU A 53 6.83 -1.67 3.69
CA LEU A 53 5.63 -1.36 4.48
C LEU A 53 5.40 -2.38 5.61
N ALA A 54 5.58 -3.67 5.34
CA ALA A 54 5.49 -4.70 6.37
C ALA A 54 6.50 -4.47 7.50
N ASP A 55 7.74 -4.14 7.16
CA ASP A 55 8.80 -3.91 8.14
C ASP A 55 8.53 -2.64 8.97
N LYS A 56 8.04 -1.56 8.34
CA LYS A 56 7.61 -0.35 9.04
C LYS A 56 6.46 -0.63 10.03
N ARG A 57 5.43 -1.37 9.60
CA ARG A 57 4.28 -1.73 10.46
C ARG A 57 4.70 -2.60 11.64
N LYS A 58 5.51 -3.64 11.40
CA LYS A 58 6.06 -4.48 12.48
C LYS A 58 6.91 -3.67 13.48
N ALA A 59 7.73 -2.75 12.98
CA ALA A 59 8.56 -1.91 13.83
C ALA A 59 7.71 -0.96 14.69
N ARG A 60 6.60 -0.42 14.14
CA ARG A 60 5.63 0.37 14.93
C ARG A 60 4.93 -0.49 15.98
N ALA A 61 4.45 -1.68 15.61
CA ALA A 61 3.76 -2.58 16.55
C ALA A 61 4.64 -3.06 17.71
N ALA A 62 5.96 -3.10 17.53
CA ALA A 62 6.91 -3.48 18.58
C ALA A 62 7.20 -2.37 19.61
N ARG A 63 6.72 -1.14 19.40
CA ARG A 63 7.00 0.02 20.26
C ARG A 63 5.72 0.62 20.84
N PRO A 64 5.69 1.01 22.13
CA PRO A 64 4.59 1.78 22.68
C PRO A 64 4.42 3.10 21.90
N ALA A 65 3.20 3.39 21.45
CA ALA A 65 2.88 4.62 20.74
C ALA A 65 2.92 5.82 21.70
N GLU A 66 3.83 6.77 21.46
CA GLU A 66 3.85 8.05 22.18
C GLU A 66 2.90 9.08 21.54
N ASP A 67 2.64 8.96 20.23
CA ASP A 67 1.71 9.80 19.46
C ASP A 67 0.78 8.93 18.61
N LYS A 68 -0.45 8.71 19.07
CA LYS A 68 -1.44 7.85 18.39
C LYS A 68 -2.00 8.51 17.13
N GLU A 69 -2.21 9.83 17.15
CA GLU A 69 -2.79 10.58 16.02
C GLU A 69 -1.83 10.59 14.84
N GLU A 70 -0.53 10.79 15.09
CA GLU A 70 0.49 10.70 14.04
C GLU A 70 0.54 9.29 13.44
N ILE A 71 0.48 8.25 14.27
CA ILE A 71 0.49 6.87 13.80
C ILE A 71 -0.75 6.57 12.96
N MET A 72 -1.94 7.00 13.39
CA MET A 72 -3.18 6.84 12.63
C MET A 72 -3.09 7.49 11.26
N LEU A 73 -2.60 8.74 11.18
CA LEU A 73 -2.42 9.43 9.90
C LEU A 73 -1.45 8.69 8.99
N VAL A 74 -0.33 8.21 9.54
CA VAL A 74 0.65 7.44 8.76
C VAL A 74 0.06 6.12 8.26
N GLU A 75 -0.68 5.39 9.09
CA GLU A 75 -1.33 4.15 8.67
C GLU A 75 -2.39 4.39 7.59
N GLU A 76 -3.17 5.46 7.70
CA GLU A 76 -4.13 5.87 6.67
C GLU A 76 -3.44 6.14 5.32
N MET A 77 -2.33 6.89 5.33
CA MET A 77 -1.55 7.16 4.12
C MET A 77 -0.98 5.87 3.50
N GLU A 78 -0.48 4.95 4.32
CA GLU A 78 -0.01 3.64 3.85
C GLU A 78 -1.15 2.77 3.30
N ASP A 79 -2.32 2.85 3.91
CA ASP A 79 -3.51 2.12 3.48
C ASP A 79 -4.02 2.60 2.12
N PHE A 80 -3.96 3.90 1.85
CA PHE A 80 -4.21 4.45 0.51
C PHE A 80 -3.19 3.94 -0.51
N ALA A 81 -1.90 3.92 -0.15
CA ALA A 81 -0.86 3.38 -1.04
C ALA A 81 -1.11 1.89 -1.34
N LEU A 82 -1.43 1.08 -0.33
CA LEU A 82 -1.77 -0.34 -0.49
C LEU A 82 -3.01 -0.54 -1.37
N GLU A 83 -4.00 0.35 -1.30
CA GLU A 83 -5.18 0.31 -2.15
C GLU A 83 -4.83 0.54 -3.63
N ASP A 84 -4.03 1.57 -3.92
CA ASP A 84 -3.60 1.86 -5.29
C ASP A 84 -2.66 0.78 -5.84
N MET A 85 -1.81 0.19 -5.00
CA MET A 85 -1.04 -1.02 -5.34
C MET A 85 -1.97 -2.18 -5.73
N ALA A 86 -3.03 -2.43 -4.95
CA ALA A 86 -4.01 -3.48 -5.25
C ALA A 86 -4.74 -3.23 -6.56
N LYS A 87 -5.12 -1.99 -6.87
CA LYS A 87 -5.78 -1.64 -8.15
C LYS A 87 -4.90 -1.96 -9.36
N VAL A 88 -3.61 -1.61 -9.29
CA VAL A 88 -2.63 -1.97 -10.33
C VAL A 88 -2.54 -3.48 -10.48
N LEU A 89 -2.34 -4.21 -9.38
CA LEU A 89 -2.22 -5.68 -9.40
C LEU A 89 -3.47 -6.36 -9.97
N ARG A 90 -4.68 -5.96 -9.54
CA ARG A 90 -5.95 -6.49 -10.07
C ARG A 90 -6.13 -6.22 -11.57
N THR A 91 -5.57 -5.11 -12.06
CA THR A 91 -5.61 -4.76 -13.48
C THR A 91 -4.66 -5.65 -14.29
N LEU A 92 -3.53 -6.06 -13.72
CA LEU A 92 -2.62 -7.04 -14.34
C LEU A 92 -3.24 -8.45 -14.34
N ASP A 93 -3.70 -8.88 -13.17
CA ASP A 93 -4.35 -10.18 -12.94
C ASP A 93 -5.24 -10.08 -11.70
N ALA A 94 -6.53 -10.34 -11.85
CA ALA A 94 -7.50 -10.29 -10.75
C ALA A 94 -7.17 -11.28 -9.61
N ASN A 95 -6.42 -12.35 -9.90
CA ASN A 95 -5.99 -13.37 -8.94
C ASN A 95 -4.49 -13.29 -8.62
N HIS A 96 -3.85 -12.15 -8.85
CA HIS A 96 -2.41 -12.01 -8.68
C HIS A 96 -1.99 -12.35 -7.23
N PRO A 97 -0.97 -13.20 -7.00
CA PRO A 97 -0.59 -13.67 -5.66
C PRO A 97 -0.14 -12.54 -4.72
N LEU A 98 0.39 -11.44 -5.25
CA LEU A 98 0.74 -10.26 -4.44
C LEU A 98 -0.48 -9.54 -3.82
N LEU A 99 -1.70 -9.80 -4.30
CA LEU A 99 -2.90 -9.27 -3.63
C LEU A 99 -3.06 -9.84 -2.22
N ILE A 100 -2.64 -11.09 -2.00
CA ILE A 100 -2.60 -11.70 -0.66
C ILE A 100 -1.59 -10.94 0.20
N ALA A 101 -0.40 -10.64 -0.34
CA ALA A 101 0.62 -9.88 0.37
C ALA A 101 0.14 -8.46 0.73
N VAL A 102 -0.61 -7.79 -0.16
CA VAL A 102 -1.25 -6.50 0.16
C VAL A 102 -2.20 -6.63 1.36
N SER A 103 -3.08 -7.64 1.35
CA SER A 103 -4.00 -7.87 2.47
C SER A 103 -3.24 -8.17 3.76
N SER A 104 -2.23 -9.04 3.72
CA SER A 104 -1.42 -9.36 4.90
C SER A 104 -0.66 -8.16 5.45
N VAL A 105 -0.15 -7.26 4.59
CA VAL A 105 0.51 -6.02 5.04
C VAL A 105 -0.51 -5.08 5.68
N ARG A 106 -1.73 -5.00 5.15
CA ARG A 106 -2.81 -4.22 5.75
C ARG A 106 -3.14 -4.71 7.16
N GLU A 107 -3.27 -6.03 7.32
CA GLU A 107 -3.55 -6.66 8.63
C GLU A 107 -2.46 -6.43 9.67
N LEU A 108 -1.21 -6.16 9.27
CA LEU A 108 -0.13 -5.80 10.21
C LEU A 108 -0.28 -4.40 10.82
N GLY A 109 -1.24 -3.60 10.36
CA GLY A 109 -1.54 -2.30 10.94
C GLY A 109 -2.01 -2.42 12.39
N LEU A 110 -1.94 -1.32 13.14
CA LEU A 110 -2.41 -1.27 14.53
C LEU A 110 -3.93 -1.10 14.62
N HIS A 111 -4.59 -0.66 13.53
CA HIS A 111 -6.04 -0.45 13.45
C HIS A 111 -6.57 0.42 14.59
N LEU A 112 -5.80 1.44 14.98
CA LEU A 112 -6.09 2.30 16.13
C LEU A 112 -7.42 3.07 15.98
N SER A 113 -7.87 3.32 14.76
CA SER A 113 -9.19 3.91 14.49
C SER A 113 -10.36 3.02 14.94
N GLU A 114 -10.19 1.70 14.95
CA GLU A 114 -11.19 0.77 15.48
C GLU A 114 -11.28 0.87 17.01
N TRP A 115 -10.16 1.21 17.67
CA TRP A 115 -10.09 1.29 19.14
C TRP A 115 -10.76 2.55 19.68
N GLU A 116 -10.76 3.65 18.92
CA GLU A 116 -11.50 4.87 19.29
C GLU A 116 -13.02 4.71 19.10
N SER A 117 -13.45 3.74 18.28
CA SER A 117 -14.86 3.48 18.01
C SER A 117 -15.58 2.74 19.15
N GLU A 118 -14.83 2.09 20.05
CA GLU A 118 -15.38 1.30 21.16
C GLU A 118 -15.65 2.14 22.42
N ASP A 119 -15.09 3.35 22.54
CA ASP A 119 -15.18 4.19 23.76
C ASP A 119 -16.42 5.12 23.78
N GLU A 120 -17.22 5.15 22.70
CA GLU A 120 -18.48 5.92 22.64
C GLU A 120 -19.72 5.13 23.12
N GLY A 121 -19.53 3.94 23.70
CA GLY A 121 -20.60 2.98 24.04
C GLY A 121 -20.99 2.84 25.52
N GLU A 122 -20.32 3.49 26.47
CA GLU A 122 -20.64 3.39 27.91
C GLU A 122 -20.90 4.76 28.55
N GLY A 123 -22.11 5.27 28.35
CA GLY A 123 -22.68 6.38 29.11
C GLY A 123 -24.16 6.18 29.34
N SER A 124 -24.51 5.28 30.28
CA SER A 124 -25.86 5.16 30.86
C SER A 124 -26.19 6.34 31.78
#